data_AF-A0A078QPQ5-F1
#
_entry.id   AF-A0A078QPQ5-F1
#
_cell.length_a   1.000
_cell.length_b   1.000
_cell.length_c   1.000
_cell.angle_alpha   90.00
_cell.angle_beta   90.00
_cell.angle_gamma   90.00
#
_symmetry.space_group_name_H-M   'P 1'
#
loop_
_entity.id
_entity.type
_entity.pdbx_description
1 polymer ?
#
loop_
_entity_poly.entity_id
_entity_poly.type
_entity_poly.pdbx_seq_one_letter_code
_entity_poly.pdbx_strand_id
1 'polypeptide(L)'
;MQAKAAPIREGEIVIKQETTMQELQQFATVCKERFGIEAFQIHIHKDEGYMNAKQWTPNLHAHVVFDWTQPNGKSVRLSRDDMAELQTIASETLGMERGVSSDRKHLSAMQYKTECAKEQLQELSNDISSALDKHKDVQNQLLQLQKEL
;
A
#
# COMPACT_ATOMS: atom_id res chain seq x y z
N MET A 1 7.59 -16.88 27.76
CA MET A 1 6.69 -16.46 26.67
C MET A 1 5.81 -17.62 26.24
N GLN A 2 4.56 -17.38 25.87
CA GLN A 2 3.67 -18.41 25.32
C GLN A 2 4.12 -18.80 23.90
N ALA A 3 3.96 -20.07 23.52
CA ALA A 3 4.44 -20.60 22.23
C ALA A 3 3.83 -19.92 20.99
N LYS A 4 2.67 -19.27 21.12
CA LYS A 4 1.97 -18.55 20.05
C LYS A 4 1.87 -17.04 20.30
N ALA A 5 2.70 -16.50 21.20
CA ALA A 5 2.70 -15.06 21.44
C ALA A 5 3.21 -14.33 20.19
N ALA A 6 2.54 -13.22 19.85
CA ALA A 6 3.03 -12.24 18.89
C ALA A 6 3.39 -10.99 19.70
N PRO A 7 4.63 -10.89 20.22
CA PRO A 7 5.02 -9.83 21.14
C PRO A 7 5.35 -8.51 20.43
N ILE A 8 5.57 -8.55 19.11
CA ILE A 8 5.93 -7.39 18.32
C ILE A 8 4.96 -7.31 17.15
N ARG A 9 4.48 -6.11 16.85
CA ARG A 9 3.77 -5.81 15.60
C ARG A 9 4.33 -4.55 14.97
N GLU A 10 4.37 -4.57 13.65
CA GLU A 10 4.73 -3.43 12.82
C GLU A 10 3.46 -2.89 12.17
N GLY A 11 3.27 -1.57 12.30
CA GLY A 11 2.26 -0.82 11.56
C GLY A 11 2.90 -0.12 10.38
N GLU A 12 2.40 -0.41 9.18
CA GLU A 12 2.72 0.34 7.96
C GLU A 12 1.70 1.47 7.81
N ILE A 13 2.16 2.71 7.92
CA ILE A 13 1.32 3.91 7.95
C ILE A 13 1.61 4.71 6.69
N VAL A 14 0.62 4.89 5.83
CA VAL A 14 0.73 5.82 4.70
C VAL A 14 0.81 7.24 5.25
N ILE A 15 1.73 8.04 4.71
CA ILE A 15 1.96 9.42 5.15
C ILE A 15 1.92 10.40 3.99
N LYS A 16 1.89 11.70 4.30
CA LYS A 16 2.06 12.79 3.33
C LYS A 16 3.50 13.32 3.35
N GLN A 17 3.89 14.08 2.34
CA GLN A 17 5.27 14.52 2.14
C GLN A 17 5.80 15.33 3.34
N GLU A 18 4.93 16.11 3.95
CA GLU A 18 5.18 16.99 5.08
C GLU A 18 5.05 16.28 6.44
N THR A 19 4.59 15.03 6.49
CA THR A 19 4.48 14.30 7.76
C THR A 19 5.82 14.27 8.48
N THR A 20 5.77 14.63 9.76
CA THR A 20 6.90 14.79 10.65
C THR A 20 7.04 13.61 11.61
N MET A 21 8.25 13.44 12.16
CA MET A 21 8.49 12.48 13.24
C MET A 21 7.65 12.81 14.49
N GLN A 22 7.42 14.10 14.77
CA GLN A 22 6.63 14.52 15.93
C GLN A 22 5.17 14.07 15.83
N GLU A 23 4.54 14.16 14.66
CA GLU A 23 3.17 13.66 14.45
C GLU A 23 3.10 12.13 14.66
N LEU A 24 4.09 11.38 14.17
CA LEU A 24 4.16 9.92 14.37
C LEU A 24 4.45 9.54 15.84
N GLN A 25 5.23 10.34 16.56
CA GLN A 25 5.43 10.19 18.01
C GLN A 25 4.15 10.50 18.79
N GLN A 26 3.39 11.50 18.36
CA GLN A 26 2.08 11.80 18.94
C GLN A 26 1.10 10.65 18.70
N PHE A 27 1.03 10.12 17.47
CA PHE A 27 0.28 8.91 17.14
C PHE A 27 0.64 7.74 18.06
N ALA A 28 1.94 7.44 18.20
CA ALA A 28 2.41 6.37 19.08
C ALA A 28 2.03 6.60 20.56
N THR A 29 2.09 7.84 21.03
CA THR A 29 1.70 8.21 22.40
C THR A 29 0.22 7.94 22.65
N VAL A 30 -0.65 8.37 21.73
CA VAL A 30 -2.10 8.12 21.82
C VAL A 30 -2.39 6.61 21.76
N CYS A 31 -1.70 5.86 20.92
CA CYS A 31 -1.82 4.39 20.88
C CYS A 31 -1.43 3.73 22.21
N LYS A 32 -0.35 4.19 22.84
CA LYS A 32 0.07 3.69 24.16
C LYS A 32 -0.98 3.96 25.22
N GLU A 33 -1.52 5.17 25.28
CA GLU A 33 -2.54 5.55 26.25
C GLU A 33 -3.85 4.79 26.05
N ARG A 34 -4.30 4.66 24.79
CA ARG A 34 -5.59 4.05 24.46
C ARG A 34 -5.59 2.53 24.49
N PHE A 35 -4.51 1.90 24.04
CA PHE A 35 -4.44 0.45 23.79
C PHE A 35 -3.37 -0.27 24.61
N GLY A 36 -2.48 0.47 25.29
CA GLY A 36 -1.35 -0.11 26.01
C GLY A 36 -0.27 -0.70 25.08
N ILE A 37 -0.20 -0.24 23.83
CA ILE A 37 0.84 -0.65 22.85
C ILE A 37 1.90 0.44 22.75
N GLU A 38 3.14 0.14 23.14
CA GLU A 38 4.23 1.12 23.17
C GLU A 38 5.08 1.01 21.92
N ALA A 39 5.23 2.11 21.16
CA ALA A 39 6.15 2.13 20.04
C ALA A 39 7.60 2.24 20.54
N PHE A 40 8.49 1.41 20.02
CA PHE A 40 9.92 1.46 20.33
C PHE A 40 10.80 1.74 19.10
N GLN A 41 10.23 1.72 17.88
CA GLN A 41 10.89 2.20 16.66
C GLN A 41 9.90 2.89 15.73
N ILE A 42 10.36 3.95 15.06
CA ILE A 42 9.63 4.66 14.00
C ILE A 42 10.62 4.96 12.86
N HIS A 43 10.33 4.50 11.64
CA HIS A 43 11.13 4.73 10.44
C HIS A 43 10.27 5.36 9.36
N ILE A 44 10.74 6.45 8.74
CA ILE A 44 10.02 7.16 7.68
C ILE A 44 10.71 6.90 6.34
N HIS A 45 9.96 6.36 5.38
CA HIS A 45 10.42 6.04 4.04
C HIS A 45 9.84 7.06 3.05
N LYS A 46 10.73 7.84 2.41
CA LYS A 46 10.39 8.82 1.36
C LYS A 46 11.14 8.58 0.06
N ASP A 47 11.84 7.45 -0.02
CA ASP A 47 12.75 7.03 -1.08
C ASP A 47 12.21 5.85 -1.90
N GLU A 48 11.05 5.30 -1.50
CA GLU A 48 10.40 4.19 -2.17
C GLU A 48 9.31 4.65 -3.15
N GLY A 49 8.99 3.84 -4.15
CA GLY A 49 7.93 4.13 -5.10
C GLY A 49 8.04 3.38 -6.44
N TYR A 50 7.13 3.70 -7.35
CA TYR A 50 7.14 3.14 -8.70
C TYR A 50 8.01 3.98 -9.64
N MET A 51 9.14 3.42 -10.06
CA MET A 51 10.14 4.11 -10.90
C MET A 51 9.86 4.04 -12.40
N ASN A 52 9.06 3.09 -12.87
CA ASN A 52 8.84 2.85 -14.30
C ASN A 52 7.72 3.70 -14.91
N ALA A 53 7.13 4.62 -14.16
CA ALA A 53 6.19 5.61 -14.68
C ALA A 53 6.94 6.76 -15.37
N LYS A 54 6.26 7.49 -16.27
CA LYS A 54 6.79 8.72 -16.91
C LYS A 54 7.28 9.74 -15.88
N GLN A 55 6.69 9.72 -14.69
CA GLN A 55 7.11 10.46 -13.51
C GLN A 55 7.16 9.47 -12.34
N TRP A 56 8.24 9.55 -11.53
CA TRP A 56 8.34 8.74 -10.32
C TRP A 56 7.15 8.97 -9.42
N THR A 57 6.50 7.87 -9.02
CA THR A 57 5.34 7.90 -8.11
C THR A 57 5.80 7.43 -6.74
N PRO A 58 5.95 8.33 -5.75
CA PRO A 58 6.48 7.96 -4.44
C PRO A 58 5.46 7.12 -3.65
N ASN A 59 5.97 6.15 -2.88
CA ASN A 59 5.21 5.42 -1.88
C ASN A 59 5.66 5.88 -0.49
N LEU A 60 5.10 7.00 -0.03
CA LEU A 60 5.46 7.58 1.26
C LEU A 60 4.78 6.82 2.38
N HIS A 61 5.57 6.22 3.27
CA HIS A 61 5.05 5.48 4.41
C HIS A 61 6.01 5.52 5.59
N ALA A 62 5.49 5.19 6.76
CA ALA A 62 6.25 5.02 7.98
C ALA A 62 6.00 3.63 8.58
N HIS A 63 7.06 3.01 9.07
CA HIS A 63 6.98 1.79 9.88
C HIS A 63 7.02 2.18 11.34
N VAL A 64 6.01 1.76 12.11
CA VAL A 64 5.96 1.95 13.57
C VAL A 64 5.93 0.58 14.23
N VAL A 65 6.97 0.27 14.99
CA VAL A 65 7.13 -1.03 15.66
C VAL A 65 6.69 -0.91 17.10
N PHE A 66 5.68 -1.70 17.47
CA PHE A 66 5.04 -1.69 18.78
C PHE A 66 5.39 -2.94 19.59
N ASP A 67 5.62 -2.74 20.89
CA ASP A 67 5.47 -3.78 21.88
C ASP A 67 3.99 -4.12 21.98
N TRP A 68 3.67 -5.36 21.63
CA TRP A 68 2.32 -5.90 21.61
C TRP A 68 2.07 -6.82 22.80
N THR A 69 2.78 -6.62 23.91
CA THR A 69 2.64 -7.39 25.14
C THR A 69 2.07 -6.56 26.29
N GLN A 70 1.36 -7.24 27.18
CA GLN A 70 0.92 -6.73 28.48
C GLN A 70 2.02 -7.00 29.52
N PRO A 71 2.02 -6.31 30.68
CA PRO A 71 3.00 -6.55 31.75
C PRO A 71 3.08 -8.00 32.26
N ASN A 72 2.01 -8.78 32.09
CA ASN A 72 1.96 -10.20 32.45
C ASN A 72 2.56 -11.14 31.37
N GLY A 73 3.14 -10.58 30.29
CA GLY A 73 3.76 -11.32 29.19
C GLY A 73 2.79 -11.93 28.17
N LYS A 74 1.48 -11.63 28.26
CA LYS A 74 0.49 -12.02 27.23
C LYS A 74 0.40 -10.95 26.15
N SER A 75 0.04 -11.33 24.92
CA SER A 75 -0.19 -10.36 23.86
C SER A 75 -1.40 -9.45 24.15
N VAL A 76 -1.32 -8.20 23.71
CA VAL A 76 -2.48 -7.29 23.65
C VAL A 76 -3.48 -7.84 22.63
N ARG A 77 -4.76 -7.87 23.00
CA ARG A 77 -5.85 -8.34 22.14
C ARG A 77 -6.74 -7.17 21.76
N LEU A 78 -6.56 -6.66 20.55
CA LEU A 78 -7.43 -5.64 19.95
C LEU A 78 -8.58 -6.30 19.19
N SER A 79 -9.79 -5.77 19.40
CA SER A 79 -10.99 -6.14 18.66
C SER A 79 -11.01 -5.47 17.28
N ARG A 80 -12.01 -5.80 16.45
CA ARG A 80 -12.21 -5.10 15.16
C ARG A 80 -12.49 -3.62 15.35
N ASP A 81 -13.23 -3.27 16.40
CA ASP A 81 -13.58 -1.88 16.71
C ASP A 81 -12.34 -1.12 17.20
N ASP A 82 -11.50 -1.74 18.03
CA ASP A 82 -10.21 -1.15 18.43
C ASP A 82 -9.29 -0.91 17.22
N MET A 83 -9.24 -1.86 16.27
CA MET A 83 -8.45 -1.67 15.05
C MET A 83 -9.03 -0.56 14.16
N ALA A 84 -10.36 -0.40 14.13
CA ALA A 84 -11.00 0.70 13.42
C ALA A 84 -10.73 2.05 14.10
N GLU A 85 -10.69 2.09 15.43
CA GLU A 85 -10.32 3.27 16.20
C GLU A 85 -8.84 3.63 16.01
N LEU A 86 -7.94 2.64 15.94
CA LEU A 86 -6.53 2.87 15.63
C LEU A 86 -6.35 3.58 14.28
N GLN A 87 -7.14 3.22 13.27
CA GLN A 87 -7.17 3.90 11.97
C GLN A 87 -7.69 5.35 12.08
N THR A 88 -8.68 5.59 12.94
CA THR A 88 -9.17 6.95 13.24
C THR A 88 -8.07 7.78 13.90
N ILE A 89 -7.43 7.26 14.94
CA ILE A 89 -6.32 7.92 15.65
C ILE A 89 -5.20 8.27 14.68
N ALA A 90 -4.83 7.36 13.78
CA ALA A 90 -3.82 7.63 12.75
C ALA A 90 -4.24 8.81 11.84
N SER A 91 -5.48 8.82 11.35
CA SER A 91 -5.97 9.90 10.50
C SER A 91 -6.01 11.26 11.21
N GLU A 92 -6.45 11.30 12.47
CA GLU A 92 -6.58 12.54 13.24
C GLU A 92 -5.21 13.10 13.63
N THR A 93 -4.30 12.26 14.12
CA THR A 93 -2.96 12.68 14.56
C THR A 93 -2.06 13.12 13.41
N LEU A 94 -2.22 12.53 12.22
CA LEU A 94 -1.48 12.92 11.01
C LEU A 94 -2.18 14.01 10.19
N GLY A 95 -3.38 14.43 10.60
CA GLY A 95 -4.21 15.37 9.84
C GLY A 95 -4.44 14.90 8.40
N MET A 96 -4.85 13.64 8.26
CA MET A 96 -5.14 12.97 6.99
C MET A 96 -6.60 12.51 6.95
N GLU A 97 -7.13 12.30 5.75
CA GLU A 97 -8.47 11.72 5.60
C GLU A 97 -8.47 10.24 6.00
N ARG A 98 -9.47 9.82 6.76
CA ARG A 98 -9.62 8.43 7.19
C ARG A 98 -10.04 7.56 6.01
N GLY A 99 -9.40 6.39 5.89
CA GLY A 99 -9.78 5.38 4.90
C GLY A 99 -11.24 4.91 5.05
N VAL A 100 -11.84 4.55 3.91
CA VAL A 100 -13.19 3.99 3.84
C VAL A 100 -13.19 2.48 4.03
N SER A 101 -14.26 1.95 4.62
CA SER A 101 -14.44 0.50 4.70
C SER A 101 -14.55 -0.10 3.31
N SER A 102 -13.91 -1.23 3.07
CA SER A 102 -13.99 -1.95 1.79
C SER A 102 -13.85 -3.45 2.00
N ASP A 103 -14.30 -4.23 1.02
CA ASP A 103 -14.12 -5.69 0.97
C ASP A 103 -12.76 -6.10 0.39
N ARG A 104 -11.86 -5.14 0.17
CA ARG A 104 -10.52 -5.42 -0.37
C ARG A 104 -9.73 -6.26 0.62
N LYS A 105 -9.13 -7.34 0.13
CA LYS A 105 -8.21 -8.16 0.91
C LYS A 105 -6.82 -7.55 0.83
N HIS A 106 -6.11 -7.57 1.96
CA HIS A 106 -4.71 -7.18 1.99
C HIS A 106 -3.90 -8.09 1.07
N LEU A 107 -3.07 -7.47 0.23
CA LEU A 107 -2.09 -8.13 -0.62
C LEU A 107 -0.71 -7.77 -0.10
N SER A 108 0.19 -8.76 -0.04
CA SER A 108 1.60 -8.47 0.19
C SER A 108 2.15 -7.63 -0.96
N ALA A 109 3.24 -6.90 -0.71
CA ALA A 109 3.89 -6.09 -1.74
C ALA A 109 4.22 -6.90 -3.02
N MET A 110 4.63 -8.17 -2.87
CA MET A 110 4.91 -9.05 -4.01
C MET A 110 3.64 -9.48 -4.76
N GLN A 111 2.56 -9.78 -4.03
CA GLN A 111 1.27 -10.10 -4.64
C GLN A 111 0.73 -8.90 -5.42
N TYR A 112 0.75 -7.71 -4.81
CA TYR A 112 0.33 -6.48 -5.47
C TYR A 112 1.15 -6.21 -6.75
N LYS A 113 2.48 -6.30 -6.68
CA LYS A 113 3.37 -6.14 -7.85
C LYS A 113 3.06 -7.16 -8.95
N THR A 114 2.74 -8.39 -8.57
CA THR A 114 2.39 -9.46 -9.53
C THR A 114 1.07 -9.15 -10.23
N GLU A 115 0.05 -8.71 -9.50
CA GLU A 115 -1.24 -8.34 -10.09
C GLU A 115 -1.10 -7.13 -11.01
N CYS A 116 -0.39 -6.08 -10.61
CA CYS A 116 -0.11 -4.93 -11.50
C CYS A 116 0.66 -5.34 -12.77
N ALA A 117 1.64 -6.23 -12.65
CA ALA A 117 2.39 -6.73 -13.81
C ALA A 117 1.51 -7.54 -14.77
N LYS A 118 0.56 -8.34 -14.25
CA LYS A 118 -0.41 -9.06 -15.07
C LYS A 118 -1.35 -8.11 -15.81
N GLU A 119 -1.86 -7.09 -15.13
CA GLU A 119 -2.71 -6.05 -15.74
C GLU A 119 -1.96 -5.35 -16.89
N GLN A 120 -0.71 -4.93 -16.65
CA GLN A 120 0.14 -4.31 -17.67
C GLN A 120 0.41 -5.23 -18.87
N LEU A 121 0.67 -6.52 -18.63
CA LEU A 121 0.85 -7.51 -19.70
C LEU A 121 -0.43 -7.71 -20.51
N GLN A 122 -1.59 -7.68 -19.85
CA GLN A 122 -2.88 -7.80 -20.52
C GLN A 122 -3.19 -6.58 -21.39
N GLU A 123 -2.95 -5.36 -20.88
CA GLU A 123 -3.07 -4.13 -21.66
C GLU A 123 -2.16 -4.16 -22.89
N LEU A 124 -0.88 -4.52 -22.71
CA LEU A 124 0.07 -4.60 -23.81
C LEU A 124 -0.35 -5.67 -24.85
N SER A 125 -0.88 -6.80 -24.39
CA SER A 125 -1.40 -7.83 -25.30
C SER A 125 -2.58 -7.31 -26.13
N ASN A 126 -3.47 -6.53 -25.53
CA ASN A 126 -4.60 -5.92 -26.24
C ASN A 126 -4.12 -4.88 -27.26
N ASP A 127 -3.14 -4.06 -26.90
CA ASP A 127 -2.54 -3.06 -27.79
C ASP A 127 -1.85 -3.71 -29.00
N ILE A 128 -1.07 -4.78 -28.77
CA ILE A 128 -0.44 -5.55 -29.85
C ILE A 128 -1.50 -6.14 -30.77
N SER A 129 -2.57 -6.72 -30.22
CA SER A 129 -3.66 -7.27 -31.04
C SER A 129 -4.30 -6.17 -31.90
N SER A 130 -4.61 -5.01 -31.32
CA SER A 130 -5.18 -3.88 -32.05
C SER A 130 -4.24 -3.36 -33.15
N ALA A 131 -2.94 -3.29 -32.88
CA ALA A 131 -1.94 -2.87 -33.85
C ALA A 131 -1.80 -3.87 -35.00
N LEU A 132 -1.85 -5.18 -34.72
CA LEU A 132 -1.81 -6.23 -35.73
C LEU A 132 -3.03 -6.18 -36.65
N ASP A 133 -4.22 -5.93 -36.11
CA ASP A 133 -5.43 -5.82 -36.92
C ASP A 133 -5.38 -4.59 -37.84
N LYS A 134 -4.95 -3.43 -37.32
CA LYS A 134 -4.69 -2.24 -38.16
C LYS A 134 -3.66 -2.50 -39.24
N HIS A 135 -2.60 -3.24 -38.93
CA HIS A 135 -1.57 -3.58 -39.91
C HIS A 135 -2.12 -4.47 -41.04
N LYS A 136 -2.96 -5.46 -40.72
CA LYS A 136 -3.64 -6.29 -41.72
C LYS A 136 -4.55 -5.45 -42.62
N ASP A 137 -5.31 -4.52 -42.04
CA ASP A 137 -6.18 -3.63 -42.81
C ASP A 137 -5.38 -2.77 -43.80
N VAL A 138 -4.28 -2.17 -43.36
CA VAL A 138 -3.37 -1.41 -44.23
C VAL A 138 -2.77 -2.28 -45.32
N GLN A 139 -2.34 -3.52 -45.00
CA GLN A 139 -1.83 -4.45 -46.00
C GLN A 139 -2.88 -4.81 -47.06
N ASN A 140 -4.12 -5.05 -46.65
CA ASN A 140 -5.22 -5.36 -47.57
C ASN A 140 -5.52 -4.17 -48.50
N GLN A 141 -5.55 -2.94 -47.95
CA GLN A 141 -5.73 -1.73 -48.75
C GLN A 141 -4.60 -1.54 -49.76
N LEU A 142 -3.34 -1.77 -49.36
CA LEU A 142 -2.19 -1.68 -50.26
C LEU A 142 -2.27 -2.70 -51.40
N LEU A 143 -2.68 -3.93 -51.08
CA LEU A 143 -2.85 -5.00 -52.06
C LEU A 143 -3.97 -4.69 -53.07
N GLN A 144 -5.02 -4.00 -52.62
CA GLN A 144 -6.13 -3.58 -53.47
C GLN A 144 -5.69 -2.47 -54.43
N LEU A 145 -4.98 -1.45 -53.93
CA LEU A 145 -4.41 -0.39 -54.76
C LEU A 145 -3.44 -0.94 -55.82
N GLN A 146 -2.63 -1.94 -55.49
CA GLN A 146 -1.73 -2.59 -56.44
C GLN A 146 -2.46 -3.34 -57.57
N LYS A 147 -3.70 -3.78 -57.37
CA LYS A 147 -4.51 -4.43 -58.41
C LYS A 147 -5.24 -3.44 -59.32
N GLU A 148 -5.35 -2.18 -58.90
CA GLU A 148 -6.03 -1.10 -59.63
C GLU A 148 -5.07 -0.29 -60.52
N LEU A 149 -3.76 -0.56 -60.45
CA LEU A 149 -2.68 -0.03 -61.30
C LEU A 149 -2.33 -1.01 -62.44
#